data_AF-A0A662G937-F1
#
_entry.id   AF-A0A662G937-F1
#
_cell.length_a   1.000
_cell.length_b   1.000
_cell.length_c   1.000
_cell.angle_alpha   90.00
_cell.angle_beta   90.00
_cell.angle_gamma   90.00
#
_symmetry.space_group_name_H-M   'P 1'
#
loop_
_entity.id
_entity.type
_entity.pdbx_description
1 polymer ?
#
loop_
_entity_poly.entity_id
_entity_poly.type
_entity_poly.pdbx_seq_one_letter_code
_entity_poly.pdbx_strand_id
1 'polypeptide(L)'
;MRRVSPYDVVRDRIRKILFLIRSLDRIRAGLYSDLSKVEEVIEELGLSDHPVKWDDVLSEAKEIAKIPRKDPSFKNIDLMVRISSSMTFLGIIEVIISTVLMFTGMAPALSFSLLLSAFMVTNISYVLRTYASSKIKRIYLERKEEVERHGEVLKRAVDSLLIRLRSELKKIRRLPDEVRIKLMFADYSNVRVVKRPSRFRRSYVVTLVSR
;
A
#
# COMPACT_ATOMS: atom_id res chain seq x y z
N MET A 1 -18.80 21.99 -21.19
CA MET A 1 -18.26 20.66 -20.82
C MET A 1 -16.95 20.43 -21.59
N ARG A 2 -15.80 20.37 -20.91
CA ARG A 2 -14.51 20.04 -21.59
C ARG A 2 -14.60 18.61 -22.11
N ARG A 3 -14.51 18.41 -23.44
CA ARG A 3 -14.36 17.07 -24.02
C ARG A 3 -13.06 16.47 -23.49
N VAL A 4 -13.15 15.41 -22.70
CA VAL A 4 -11.98 14.67 -22.23
C VAL A 4 -11.29 14.07 -23.45
N SER A 5 -10.00 14.35 -23.62
CA SER A 5 -9.24 13.79 -24.73
C SER A 5 -9.22 12.25 -24.61
N PRO A 6 -9.40 11.49 -25.70
CA PRO A 6 -9.24 10.03 -25.68
C PRO A 6 -7.91 9.58 -25.04
N TYR A 7 -6.87 10.41 -25.18
CA TYR A 7 -5.57 10.18 -24.55
C TYR A 7 -5.61 10.22 -23.02
N ASP A 8 -6.37 11.16 -22.43
CA ASP A 8 -6.50 11.32 -20.99
C ASP A 8 -7.25 10.16 -20.35
N VAL A 9 -8.29 9.65 -21.04
CA VAL A 9 -9.03 8.45 -20.62
C VAL A 9 -8.12 7.24 -20.53
N VAL A 10 -7.30 6.99 -21.56
CA VAL A 10 -6.36 5.85 -21.55
C VAL A 10 -5.30 6.02 -20.48
N ARG A 11 -4.78 7.24 -20.27
CA ARG A 11 -3.80 7.54 -19.23
C ARG A 11 -4.36 7.27 -17.83
N ASP A 12 -5.62 7.63 -17.58
CA ASP A 12 -6.30 7.35 -16.33
C ASP A 12 -6.46 5.85 -16.08
N ARG A 13 -6.91 5.10 -17.10
CA ARG A 13 -6.99 3.63 -17.03
C ARG A 13 -5.63 2.99 -16.72
N ILE A 14 -4.54 3.46 -17.33
CA ILE A 14 -3.18 2.99 -17.03
C ILE A 14 -2.83 3.24 -15.55
N ARG A 15 -3.16 4.41 -15.00
CA ARG A 15 -2.91 4.73 -13.58
C ARG A 15 -3.68 3.79 -12.66
N LYS A 16 -4.95 3.53 -12.96
CA LYS A 16 -5.82 2.61 -12.21
C LYS A 16 -5.30 1.17 -12.25
N ILE A 17 -4.89 0.68 -13.42
CA ILE A 17 -4.26 -0.65 -13.55
C ILE A 17 -2.95 -0.74 -12.75
N LEU A 18 -2.10 0.28 -12.84
CA LEU A 18 -0.86 0.34 -12.05
C LEU A 18 -1.12 0.38 -10.54
N PHE A 19 -2.20 1.03 -10.11
CA PHE A 19 -2.65 1.01 -8.72
C PHE A 19 -3.03 -0.41 -8.31
N LEU A 20 -3.90 -1.10 -9.06
CA LEU A 20 -4.32 -2.46 -8.74
C LEU A 20 -3.13 -3.44 -8.67
N ILE A 21 -2.24 -3.41 -9.65
CA ILE A 21 -1.03 -4.23 -9.67
C ILE A 21 -0.22 -4.06 -8.38
N ARG A 22 0.03 -2.81 -7.98
CA ARG A 22 0.82 -2.50 -6.77
C ARG A 22 0.08 -2.87 -5.50
N SER A 23 -1.23 -2.64 -5.45
CA SER A 23 -2.04 -2.93 -4.27
C SER A 23 -2.12 -4.42 -4.00
N LEU A 24 -2.35 -5.24 -5.04
CA LEU A 24 -2.41 -6.70 -4.93
C LEU A 24 -1.04 -7.32 -4.60
N ASP A 25 0.03 -6.86 -5.25
CA ASP A 25 1.40 -7.29 -4.93
C ASP A 25 1.79 -6.96 -3.47
N ARG A 26 1.39 -5.79 -2.96
CA ARG A 26 1.56 -5.43 -1.55
C ARG A 26 0.76 -6.33 -0.61
N ILE A 27 -0.50 -6.62 -0.92
CA ILE A 27 -1.34 -7.51 -0.10
C ILE A 27 -0.71 -8.90 -0.05
N ARG A 28 -0.27 -9.44 -1.20
CA ARG A 28 0.47 -10.71 -1.26
C ARG A 28 1.73 -10.70 -0.40
N ALA A 29 2.38 -9.55 -0.23
CA ALA A 29 3.55 -9.39 0.64
C ALA A 29 3.21 -9.20 2.13
N GLY A 30 1.93 -9.30 2.52
CA GLY A 30 1.47 -9.03 3.88
C GLY A 30 1.57 -7.55 4.25
N LEU A 31 1.61 -6.64 3.26
CA LEU A 31 1.65 -5.21 3.47
C LEU A 31 0.25 -4.62 3.35
N TYR A 32 0.00 -3.56 4.13
CA TYR A 32 -1.26 -2.84 4.07
C TYR A 32 -1.49 -2.21 2.69
N SER A 33 -2.71 -2.43 2.19
CA SER A 33 -3.35 -1.74 1.08
C SER A 33 -4.83 -1.57 1.42
N ASP A 34 -5.44 -0.50 0.92
CA ASP A 34 -6.87 -0.23 1.11
C ASP A 34 -7.72 -1.12 0.18
N LEU A 35 -8.40 -2.12 0.75
CA LEU A 35 -9.22 -3.07 0.00
C LEU A 35 -10.47 -2.43 -0.60
N SER A 36 -11.07 -1.44 0.08
CA SER A 36 -12.25 -0.73 -0.42
C SER A 36 -11.90 0.05 -1.67
N LYS A 37 -10.73 0.70 -1.68
CA LYS A 37 -10.22 1.38 -2.88
C LYS A 37 -9.83 0.41 -4.00
N VAL A 38 -9.38 -0.80 -3.67
CA VAL A 38 -9.12 -1.84 -4.69
C VAL A 38 -10.42 -2.25 -5.36
N GLU A 39 -11.48 -2.49 -4.58
CA GLU A 39 -12.82 -2.83 -5.06
C GLU A 39 -13.41 -1.72 -5.94
N GLU A 40 -13.38 -0.47 -5.48
CA GLU A 40 -13.79 0.72 -6.27
C GLU A 40 -13.09 0.77 -7.64
N VAL A 41 -11.76 0.63 -7.66
CA VAL A 41 -11.00 0.72 -8.93
C VAL A 41 -11.25 -0.47 -9.86
N ILE A 42 -11.59 -1.65 -9.33
CA ILE A 42 -12.01 -2.82 -10.13
C ILE A 42 -13.33 -2.50 -10.86
N GLU A 43 -14.30 -1.94 -10.14
CA GLU A 43 -15.59 -1.52 -10.71
C GLU A 43 -15.42 -0.42 -11.75
N GLU A 44 -14.65 0.63 -11.45
CA GLU A 44 -14.38 1.73 -12.37
C GLU A 44 -13.71 1.29 -13.69
N LEU A 45 -12.92 0.22 -13.66
CA LEU A 45 -12.25 -0.31 -14.85
C LEU A 45 -13.13 -1.29 -15.65
N GLY A 46 -14.34 -1.60 -15.16
CA GLY A 46 -15.26 -2.57 -15.74
C GLY A 46 -14.62 -3.95 -15.80
N LEU A 47 -13.95 -4.35 -14.71
CA LEU A 47 -13.20 -5.61 -14.65
C LEU A 47 -14.07 -6.80 -14.25
N SER A 48 -15.29 -6.56 -13.78
CA SER A 48 -16.21 -7.57 -13.24
C SER A 48 -16.52 -8.72 -14.23
N ASP A 49 -16.52 -8.46 -15.54
CA ASP A 49 -16.84 -9.44 -16.59
C ASP A 49 -15.60 -10.10 -17.26
N HIS A 50 -14.42 -9.98 -16.65
CA HIS A 50 -13.16 -10.45 -17.24
C HIS A 50 -12.85 -11.92 -16.83
N PRO A 51 -11.98 -12.67 -17.54
CA PRO A 51 -11.57 -14.05 -17.16
C PRO A 51 -11.02 -14.25 -15.75
N VAL A 52 -10.71 -13.17 -15.01
CA VAL A 52 -10.32 -13.24 -13.61
C VAL A 52 -11.58 -13.03 -12.77
N LYS A 53 -11.91 -13.99 -11.91
CA LYS A 53 -12.98 -13.85 -10.92
C LYS A 53 -12.53 -12.87 -9.84
N TRP A 54 -12.89 -11.59 -9.97
CA TRP A 54 -12.45 -10.54 -9.05
C TRP A 54 -13.02 -10.69 -7.65
N ASP A 55 -14.20 -11.27 -7.51
CA ASP A 55 -14.77 -11.62 -6.21
C ASP A 55 -13.88 -12.59 -5.44
N ASP A 56 -13.35 -13.61 -6.13
CA ASP A 56 -12.39 -14.54 -5.55
C ASP A 56 -11.10 -13.81 -5.15
N VAL A 57 -10.57 -12.93 -6.01
CA VAL A 57 -9.37 -12.13 -5.70
C VAL A 57 -9.58 -11.28 -4.44
N LEU A 58 -10.73 -10.61 -4.33
CA LEU A 58 -11.08 -9.78 -3.19
C LEU A 58 -11.28 -10.61 -1.93
N SER A 59 -11.91 -11.78 -2.04
CA SER A 59 -12.10 -12.73 -0.94
C SER A 59 -10.75 -13.21 -0.39
N GLU A 60 -9.86 -13.64 -1.27
CA GLU A 60 -8.51 -14.12 -0.93
C GLU A 60 -7.64 -13.01 -0.33
N ALA A 61 -7.75 -11.79 -0.86
CA ALA A 61 -7.10 -10.61 -0.29
C ALA A 61 -7.62 -10.28 1.12
N LYS A 62 -8.93 -10.43 1.35
CA LYS A 62 -9.55 -10.29 2.69
C LYS A 62 -9.05 -11.39 3.63
N GLU A 63 -8.87 -12.62 3.17
CA GLU A 63 -8.30 -13.71 3.99
C GLU A 63 -6.86 -13.43 4.40
N ILE A 64 -6.01 -12.96 3.50
CA ILE A 64 -4.63 -12.52 3.85
C ILE A 64 -4.66 -11.39 4.89
N ALA A 65 -5.57 -10.43 4.76
CA ALA A 65 -5.71 -9.34 5.73
C ALA A 65 -6.20 -9.81 7.12
N LYS A 66 -6.92 -10.94 7.19
CA LYS A 66 -7.39 -11.54 8.45
C LYS A 66 -6.34 -12.39 9.15
N ILE A 67 -5.29 -12.85 8.46
CA ILE A 67 -4.26 -13.73 9.05
C ILE A 67 -3.73 -13.21 10.39
N PRO A 68 -3.32 -11.93 10.53
CA PRO A 68 -2.86 -11.41 11.82
C PRO A 68 -3.90 -11.51 12.92
N ARG A 69 -5.20 -11.38 12.60
CA ARG A 69 -6.31 -11.41 13.57
C ARG A 69 -6.51 -12.80 14.20
N LYS A 70 -6.03 -13.86 13.54
CA LYS A 70 -6.09 -15.23 14.05
C LYS A 70 -4.98 -15.50 15.08
N ASP A 71 -4.06 -14.57 15.31
CA ASP A 71 -2.97 -14.72 16.27
C ASP A 71 -3.39 -14.26 17.68
N PRO A 72 -3.07 -15.02 18.75
CA PRO A 72 -3.41 -14.62 20.13
C PRO A 72 -2.84 -13.26 20.54
N SER A 73 -1.67 -12.89 20.01
CA SER A 73 -1.01 -11.61 20.31
C SER A 73 -1.66 -10.42 19.60
N PHE A 74 -2.58 -10.64 18.66
CA PHE A 74 -3.18 -9.58 17.85
C PHE A 74 -3.91 -8.53 18.68
N LYS A 75 -4.59 -8.92 19.77
CA LYS A 75 -5.27 -7.97 20.66
C LYS A 75 -4.30 -6.93 21.22
N ASN A 76 -3.10 -7.36 21.61
CA ASN A 76 -2.07 -6.48 22.14
C ASN A 76 -1.49 -5.60 21.03
N ILE A 77 -1.30 -6.15 19.83
CA ILE A 77 -0.83 -5.40 18.66
C ILE A 77 -1.84 -4.31 18.28
N ASP A 78 -3.14 -4.65 18.23
CA ASP A 78 -4.21 -3.70 17.92
C ASP A 78 -4.28 -2.58 18.95
N LEU A 79 -4.17 -2.92 20.23
CA LEU A 79 -4.10 -1.93 21.31
C LEU A 79 -2.89 -0.99 21.13
N MET A 80 -1.70 -1.52 20.84
CA MET A 80 -0.50 -0.70 20.57
C MET A 80 -0.71 0.24 19.38
N VAL A 81 -1.36 -0.22 18.31
CA VAL A 81 -1.66 0.61 17.13
C VAL A 81 -2.66 1.71 17.49
N ARG A 82 -3.70 1.41 18.26
CA ARG A 82 -4.67 2.42 18.73
C ARG A 82 -4.01 3.46 19.62
N ILE A 83 -3.26 3.02 20.63
CA ILE A 83 -2.53 3.92 21.54
C ILE A 83 -1.57 4.81 20.73
N SER A 84 -0.78 4.23 19.83
CA SER A 84 0.13 5.02 18.98
C SER A 84 -0.62 6.06 18.15
N SER A 85 -1.78 5.72 17.60
CA SER A 85 -2.56 6.65 16.78
C SER A 85 -3.13 7.80 17.61
N SER A 86 -3.62 7.52 18.82
CA SER A 86 -4.04 8.55 19.77
C SER A 86 -2.87 9.44 20.18
N MET A 87 -1.70 8.87 20.47
CA MET A 87 -0.48 9.62 20.78
C MET A 87 -0.05 10.53 19.62
N THR A 88 -0.06 10.05 18.38
CA THR A 88 0.23 10.90 17.21
C THR A 88 -0.76 12.06 17.11
N PHE A 89 -2.05 11.78 17.32
CA PHE A 89 -3.08 12.81 17.25
C PHE A 89 -2.90 13.88 18.35
N LEU A 90 -2.63 13.45 19.58
CA LEU A 90 -2.30 14.35 20.69
C LEU A 90 -1.06 15.19 20.39
N GLY A 91 0.01 14.58 19.89
CA GLY A 91 1.22 15.30 19.51
C GLY A 91 0.97 16.36 18.44
N ILE A 92 0.09 16.10 17.46
CA ILE A 92 -0.31 17.10 16.46
C ILE A 92 -1.05 18.27 17.12
N ILE A 93 -1.97 17.99 18.06
CA ILE A 93 -2.69 19.03 18.80
C ILE A 93 -1.71 19.89 19.62
N GLU A 94 -0.78 19.27 20.34
CA GLU A 94 0.24 19.96 21.12
C GLU A 94 1.10 20.87 20.24
N VAL A 95 1.51 20.41 19.05
CA VAL A 95 2.23 21.25 18.07
C VAL A 95 1.39 22.44 17.63
N ILE A 96 0.11 22.26 17.33
CA ILE A 96 -0.78 23.35 16.92
C ILE A 96 -0.91 24.39 18.04
N ILE A 97 -1.19 23.95 19.26
CA ILE A 97 -1.35 24.85 20.42
C ILE A 97 -0.03 25.58 20.70
N SER A 98 1.10 24.86 20.72
CA SER A 98 2.43 25.45 20.88
C SER A 98 2.71 26.52 19.83
N THR A 99 2.36 26.24 18.57
CA THR A 99 2.58 27.17 17.45
C THR A 99 1.77 28.45 17.66
N VAL A 100 0.49 28.34 18.03
CA VAL A 100 -0.36 29.51 18.34
C VAL A 100 0.24 30.34 19.48
N LEU A 101 0.67 29.70 20.58
CA LEU A 101 1.27 30.38 21.73
C LEU A 101 2.58 31.10 21.37
N MET A 102 3.43 30.49 20.54
CA MET A 102 4.65 31.14 20.05
C MET A 102 4.32 32.37 19.18
N PHE A 103 3.34 32.28 18.28
CA PHE A 103 2.97 33.40 17.42
C PHE A 103 2.34 34.58 18.18
N THR A 104 1.56 34.30 19.22
CA THR A 104 0.96 35.35 20.06
C THR A 104 1.91 35.88 21.12
N GLY A 105 3.08 35.26 21.30
CA GLY A 105 4.02 35.58 22.37
C GLY A 105 3.52 35.22 23.77
N MET A 106 2.43 34.45 23.87
CA MET A 106 1.81 34.07 25.14
C MET A 106 2.50 32.84 25.74
N ALA A 107 2.80 32.91 27.04
CA ALA A 107 3.36 31.81 27.83
C ALA A 107 4.50 31.02 27.12
N PRO A 108 5.66 31.66 26.82
CA PRO A 108 6.75 31.02 26.07
C PRO A 108 7.22 29.69 26.67
N ALA A 109 7.28 29.59 28.00
CA ALA A 109 7.64 28.35 28.70
C ALA A 109 6.64 27.20 28.45
N LEU A 110 5.34 27.49 28.41
CA LEU A 110 4.30 26.52 28.11
C LEU A 110 4.41 26.06 26.65
N SER A 111 4.64 26.99 25.72
CA SER A 111 4.81 26.66 24.30
C SER A 111 6.00 25.70 24.10
N PHE A 112 7.15 26.00 24.69
CA PHE A 112 8.33 25.13 24.61
C PHE A 112 8.06 23.75 25.23
N SER A 113 7.36 23.70 26.37
CA SER A 113 7.01 22.45 27.04
C SER A 113 6.08 21.57 26.19
N LEU A 114 5.08 22.17 25.55
CA LEU A 114 4.17 21.47 24.64
C LEU A 114 4.89 20.96 23.38
N LEU A 115 5.82 21.74 22.83
CA LEU A 115 6.62 21.30 21.69
C LEU A 115 7.50 20.11 22.06
N LEU A 116 8.12 20.15 23.25
CA LEU A 116 8.97 19.07 23.75
C LEU A 116 8.13 17.80 24.05
N SER A 117 6.96 17.94 24.68
CA SER A 117 6.06 16.81 24.92
C SER A 117 5.58 16.19 23.60
N ALA A 118 5.18 17.02 22.64
CA ALA A 118 4.75 16.55 21.32
C ALA A 118 5.85 15.77 20.61
N PHE A 119 7.10 16.24 20.71
CA PHE A 119 8.26 15.52 20.17
C PHE A 119 8.41 14.15 20.83
N MET A 120 8.37 14.07 22.16
CA MET A 120 8.49 12.80 22.88
C MET A 120 7.34 11.84 22.54
N VAL A 121 6.09 12.31 22.64
CA VAL A 121 4.88 11.52 22.39
C VAL A 121 4.87 10.98 20.95
N THR A 122 5.24 11.81 19.96
CA THR A 122 5.32 11.39 18.55
C THR A 122 6.40 10.34 18.33
N ASN A 123 7.56 10.48 18.98
CA ASN A 123 8.63 9.47 18.90
C ASN A 123 8.21 8.14 19.54
N ILE A 124 7.57 8.17 20.72
CA ILE A 124 7.05 6.95 21.36
C ILE A 124 6.01 6.28 20.46
N SER A 125 5.08 7.06 19.90
CA SER A 125 4.11 6.55 18.93
C SER A 125 4.78 5.86 17.74
N TYR A 126 5.82 6.48 17.17
CA TYR A 126 6.57 5.92 16.05
C TYR A 126 7.22 4.57 16.41
N VAL A 127 7.82 4.47 17.60
CA VAL A 127 8.42 3.22 18.10
C VAL A 127 7.34 2.15 18.26
N LEU A 128 6.19 2.48 18.88
CA LEU A 128 5.07 1.55 19.03
C LEU A 128 4.55 1.04 17.68
N ARG A 129 4.35 1.92 16.69
CA ARG A 129 3.95 1.52 15.33
C ARG A 129 4.97 0.61 14.66
N THR A 130 6.25 0.91 14.82
CA THR A 130 7.33 0.10 14.23
C THR A 130 7.40 -1.29 14.85
N TYR A 131 7.23 -1.37 16.17
CA TYR A 131 7.16 -2.64 16.90
C TYR A 131 5.93 -3.47 16.48
N ALA A 132 4.74 -2.86 16.47
CA ALA A 132 3.51 -3.50 16.03
C ALA A 132 3.63 -4.02 14.57
N SER A 133 4.18 -3.21 13.67
CA SER A 133 4.41 -3.60 12.27
C SER A 133 5.39 -4.77 12.16
N SER A 134 6.42 -4.81 13.00
CA SER A 134 7.39 -5.91 13.03
C SER A 134 6.77 -7.21 13.55
N LYS A 135 5.86 -7.12 14.53
CA LYS A 135 5.08 -8.26 15.03
C LYS A 135 4.12 -8.80 13.98
N ILE A 136 3.38 -7.93 13.29
CA ILE A 136 2.50 -8.33 12.17
C ILE A 136 3.30 -9.05 11.08
N LYS A 137 4.45 -8.49 10.70
CA LYS A 137 5.34 -9.12 9.71
C LYS A 137 5.79 -10.51 10.17
N ARG A 138 6.12 -10.66 11.45
CA ARG A 138 6.51 -11.96 12.02
C ARG A 138 5.36 -12.98 11.91
N ILE A 139 4.13 -12.60 12.22
CA ILE A 139 2.95 -13.48 12.06
C ILE A 139 2.79 -13.93 10.61
N TYR A 140 2.96 -13.03 9.65
CA TYR A 140 2.93 -13.39 8.22
C TYR A 140 4.03 -14.36 7.81
N LEU A 141 5.23 -14.24 8.40
CA LEU A 141 6.34 -15.17 8.15
C LEU A 141 6.11 -16.53 8.78
N GLU A 142 5.55 -16.58 9.99
CA GLU A 142 5.22 -17.83 10.69
C GLU A 142 4.08 -18.59 9.97
N ARG A 143 3.18 -17.87 9.28
CA ARG A 143 2.08 -18.44 8.48
C ARG A 143 2.32 -18.33 6.98
N LYS A 144 3.58 -18.42 6.56
CA LYS A 144 3.98 -18.19 5.16
C LYS A 144 3.20 -19.06 4.16
N GLU A 145 2.98 -20.33 4.47
CA GLU A 145 2.24 -21.25 3.59
C GLU A 145 0.78 -20.82 3.39
N GLU A 146 0.11 -20.37 4.45
CA GLU A 146 -1.26 -19.83 4.38
C GLU A 146 -1.28 -18.57 3.49
N VAL A 147 -0.30 -17.67 3.66
CA VAL A 147 -0.16 -16.45 2.84
C VAL A 147 0.11 -16.79 1.37
N GLU A 148 1.01 -17.74 1.08
CA GLU A 148 1.34 -18.13 -0.28
C GLU A 148 0.15 -18.77 -0.99
N ARG A 149 -0.59 -19.66 -0.31
CA ARG A 149 -1.79 -20.29 -0.86
C ARG A 149 -2.82 -19.27 -1.32
N HIS A 150 -3.17 -18.31 -0.47
CA HIS A 150 -4.08 -17.23 -0.84
C HIS A 150 -3.45 -16.28 -1.88
N GLY A 151 -2.13 -16.07 -1.78
CA GLY A 151 -1.35 -15.21 -2.65
C GLY A 151 -1.24 -15.66 -4.11
N GLU A 152 -1.42 -16.94 -4.41
CA GLU A 152 -1.42 -17.46 -5.80
C GLU A 152 -2.60 -16.92 -6.63
N VAL A 153 -3.76 -16.69 -6.01
CA VAL A 153 -4.91 -16.05 -6.69
C VAL A 153 -4.57 -14.61 -7.04
N LEU A 154 -3.96 -13.87 -6.11
CA LEU A 154 -3.51 -12.50 -6.32
C LEU A 154 -2.40 -12.42 -7.39
N LYS A 155 -1.48 -13.38 -7.41
CA LYS A 155 -0.42 -13.48 -8.42
C LYS A 155 -1.01 -13.58 -9.83
N ARG A 156 -1.98 -14.48 -10.04
CA ARG A 156 -2.67 -14.65 -11.33
C ARG A 156 -3.41 -13.38 -11.75
N ALA A 157 -4.05 -12.70 -10.81
CA ALA A 157 -4.69 -11.41 -11.08
C ALA A 157 -3.69 -10.33 -11.51
N VAL A 158 -2.53 -10.25 -10.84
CA VAL A 158 -1.45 -9.32 -11.22
C VAL A 158 -0.90 -9.64 -12.61
N ASP A 159 -0.66 -10.91 -12.94
CA ASP A 159 -0.21 -11.32 -14.29
C ASP A 159 -1.20 -10.89 -15.38
N SER A 160 -2.51 -11.08 -15.13
CA SER A 160 -3.56 -10.61 -16.04
C SER A 160 -3.57 -9.09 -16.20
N LEU A 161 -3.41 -8.34 -15.09
CA LEU A 161 -3.32 -6.88 -15.13
C LEU A 161 -2.07 -6.38 -15.86
N LEU A 162 -0.93 -7.07 -15.75
CA LEU A 162 0.29 -6.73 -16.49
C LEU A 162 0.10 -6.87 -18.00
N ILE A 163 -0.61 -7.90 -18.45
CA ILE A 163 -0.99 -8.07 -19.86
C ILE A 163 -1.90 -6.92 -20.31
N ARG A 164 -2.91 -6.57 -19.50
CA ARG A 164 -3.84 -5.47 -19.82
C ARG A 164 -3.14 -4.12 -19.83
N LEU A 165 -2.24 -3.86 -18.90
CA LEU A 165 -1.40 -2.66 -18.86
C LEU A 165 -0.63 -2.48 -20.16
N ARG A 166 -0.05 -3.57 -20.68
CA ARG A 166 0.66 -3.57 -21.96
C ARG A 166 -0.26 -3.15 -23.11
N SER A 167 -1.48 -3.67 -23.17
CA SER A 167 -2.47 -3.32 -24.19
C SER A 167 -2.88 -1.84 -24.11
N GLU A 168 -3.05 -1.28 -22.92
CA GLU A 168 -3.36 0.15 -22.76
C GLU A 168 -2.17 1.06 -23.13
N LEU A 169 -0.93 0.65 -22.84
CA LEU A 169 0.28 1.41 -23.21
C LEU A 169 0.46 1.51 -24.73
N LYS A 170 0.13 0.44 -25.48
CA LYS A 170 0.16 0.45 -26.95
C LYS A 170 -0.78 1.52 -27.54
N LYS A 171 -1.94 1.75 -26.93
CA LYS A 171 -2.93 2.75 -27.40
C LYS A 171 -2.40 4.19 -27.36
N ILE A 172 -1.49 4.50 -26.43
CA ILE A 172 -0.84 5.82 -26.31
C ILE A 172 0.55 5.85 -26.93
N ARG A 173 0.91 4.84 -27.75
CA ARG A 173 2.24 4.70 -28.39
C ARG A 173 3.41 4.78 -27.41
N ARG A 174 3.21 4.38 -26.15
CA ARG A 174 4.31 4.23 -25.18
C ARG A 174 4.87 2.82 -25.23
N LEU A 175 6.20 2.73 -25.17
CA LEU A 175 6.89 1.45 -25.10
C LEU A 175 6.70 0.84 -23.70
N PRO A 176 6.32 -0.45 -23.60
CA PRO A 176 6.18 -1.14 -22.31
C PRO A 176 7.46 -1.11 -21.46
N ASP A 177 8.62 -1.10 -22.12
CA ASP A 177 9.95 -1.14 -21.49
C ASP A 177 10.31 0.17 -20.78
N GLU A 178 9.67 1.29 -21.13
CA GLU A 178 9.85 2.59 -20.46
C GLU A 178 9.14 2.66 -19.10
N VAL A 179 8.16 1.80 -18.86
CA VAL A 179 7.34 1.84 -17.66
C VAL A 179 8.00 1.06 -16.54
N ARG A 180 8.54 1.81 -15.56
CA ARG A 180 9.12 1.24 -14.33
C ARG A 180 8.04 1.02 -13.28
N ILE A 181 7.84 -0.23 -12.90
CA ILE A 181 6.88 -0.66 -11.87
C ILE A 181 7.68 -1.12 -10.65
N LYS A 182 7.28 -0.67 -9.45
CA LYS A 182 7.85 -1.14 -8.18
C LYS A 182 6.98 -2.26 -7.64
N LEU A 183 7.54 -3.45 -7.47
CA LEU A 183 6.85 -4.65 -6.97
C LEU A 183 7.64 -5.30 -5.84
N MET A 184 6.97 -5.97 -4.93
CA MET A 184 7.54 -6.74 -3.83
C MET A 184 8.04 -8.09 -4.31
N PHE A 185 7.37 -8.67 -5.30
CA PHE A 185 7.79 -9.91 -5.96
C PHE A 185 8.23 -9.68 -7.41
N ALA A 186 8.99 -10.64 -7.94
CA ALA A 186 9.50 -10.62 -9.31
C ALA A 186 9.13 -11.89 -10.10
N ASP A 187 8.28 -12.76 -9.54
CA ASP A 187 7.90 -14.06 -10.07
C ASP A 187 6.71 -14.00 -11.07
N TYR A 188 6.58 -12.85 -11.75
CA TYR A 188 5.52 -12.58 -12.71
C TYR A 188 5.97 -12.93 -14.13
N SER A 189 5.04 -13.41 -14.95
CA SER A 189 5.36 -14.07 -16.23
C SER A 189 5.93 -13.11 -17.30
N ASN A 190 5.61 -11.81 -17.21
CA ASN A 190 5.89 -10.82 -18.27
C ASN A 190 6.71 -9.61 -17.80
N VAL A 191 7.57 -9.80 -16.80
CA VAL A 191 8.37 -8.70 -16.22
C VAL A 191 9.87 -8.97 -16.33
N ARG A 192 10.66 -7.91 -16.54
CA ARG A 192 12.11 -7.92 -16.48
C ARG A 192 12.58 -7.11 -15.28
N VAL A 193 13.42 -7.70 -14.44
CA VAL A 193 14.00 -6.99 -13.28
C VAL A 193 15.09 -6.03 -13.75
N VAL A 194 14.88 -4.73 -13.53
CA VAL A 194 15.86 -3.66 -13.78
C VAL A 194 16.71 -3.41 -12.55
N LYS A 195 16.12 -3.45 -11.35
CA LYS A 195 16.83 -3.29 -10.07
C LYS A 195 16.29 -4.26 -9.02
N ARG A 196 17.20 -4.89 -8.28
CA ARG A 196 16.87 -5.75 -7.12
C ARG A 196 16.73 -4.93 -5.82
N PRO A 197 16.03 -5.46 -4.80
CA PRO A 197 16.02 -4.91 -3.45
C PRO A 197 17.44 -4.73 -2.89
N SER A 198 17.62 -3.72 -2.05
CA SER A 198 18.88 -3.42 -1.36
C SER A 198 18.59 -2.97 0.08
N ARG A 199 19.62 -2.68 0.89
CA ARG A 199 19.44 -2.18 2.28
C ARG A 199 18.46 -1.00 2.39
N PHE A 200 18.39 -0.15 1.38
CA PHE A 200 17.52 1.04 1.35
C PHE A 200 16.24 0.85 0.53
N ARG A 201 16.04 -0.30 -0.11
CA ARG A 201 14.91 -0.55 -1.01
C ARG A 201 14.36 -1.96 -0.81
N ARG A 202 13.10 -2.04 -0.40
CA ARG A 202 12.42 -3.31 -0.15
C ARG A 202 11.76 -3.94 -1.39
N SER A 203 11.71 -3.23 -2.52
CA SER A 203 11.02 -3.64 -3.74
C SER A 203 11.94 -3.80 -4.94
N TYR A 204 11.57 -4.70 -5.84
CA TYR A 204 12.09 -4.81 -7.19
C TYR A 204 11.61 -3.63 -8.03
N VAL A 205 12.45 -3.18 -8.96
CA VAL A 205 11.99 -2.36 -10.09
C VAL A 205 11.97 -3.24 -11.30
N VAL A 206 10.79 -3.37 -11.88
CA VAL A 206 10.56 -4.17 -13.07
C VAL A 206 10.07 -3.30 -14.22
N THR A 207 10.34 -3.75 -15.43
CA THR A 207 9.71 -3.25 -16.66
C THR A 207 8.93 -4.38 -17.31
N LEU A 208 7.95 -4.04 -18.12
CA LEU A 208 7.27 -5.04 -18.96
C LEU A 208 8.23 -5.52 -20.05
N VAL A 209 8.03 -6.73 -20.55
CA VAL A 209 8.79 -7.24 -21.70
C VAL A 209 8.10 -6.83 -23.01
N SER A 210 8.78 -6.06 -23.85
CA SER A 210 8.36 -5.82 -25.24
C SER A 210 8.65 -7.04 -26.12
N ARG A 211 7.66 -7.92 -26.33
CA ARG A 211 7.64 -8.90 -27.43
C ARG A 211 6.62 -8.49 -28.49
#